data_AF-A0A385FVE7-F1
#
_entry.id   AF-A0A385FVE7-F1
#
_cell.length_a   1.000
_cell.length_b   1.000
_cell.length_c   1.000
_cell.angle_alpha   90.00
_cell.angle_beta   90.00
_cell.angle_gamma   90.00
#
_symmetry.space_group_name_H-M   'P 1'
#
loop_
_entity.id
_entity.type
_entity.pdbx_description
1 polymer ?
#
loop_
_entity_poly.entity_id
_entity_poly.type
_entity_poly.pdbx_seq_one_letter_code
_entity_poly.pdbx_strand_id
1 'polypeptide(L)'
;MIIKPKVRGFICTTTHPVGCEANVRRQIAYTQAKGTIDNGPKKVLVIGASTGYGLASRIATAFGSGAATIGVFFEKPSSETKTGSAGWYNSAAFDKAAKEAGLYAKSVNGDAFSHECRAKVIELIKQDLGQIDLVVYSLASPVRKMPDTGEVVRSALKPIGEVYTSTAIDTNKDQIITATVEPANEEEIQSTITVMGGQDWELWMAALRDAGVLADGAKSVAYSYIGTDLTWPIYWHGTLGRAKEDLDRAAAAIRGDLAAKGGTAHVAVLKSVVTQASSAIPVMPLYISMAFKIMKEKGIHEGCMEQVDRMLRTRLYGEELALDEQARIRMDDWELREDVQQTCRDLWPSITTENLSELTDYAGYKQEFLRLFGFGLDEVDYDADVNPDVTFDVVEL
;
A
#
# COMPACT_ATOMS: atom_id res chain seq x y z
N MET A 1 -29.82 -0.86 0.59
CA MET A 1 -29.70 0.18 1.63
C MET A 1 -28.97 1.38 1.04
N ILE A 2 -29.33 2.60 1.43
CA ILE A 2 -28.54 3.81 1.12
C ILE A 2 -27.34 3.87 2.07
N ILE A 3 -26.12 3.97 1.52
CA ILE A 3 -24.88 4.00 2.29
C ILE A 3 -24.25 5.40 2.20
N LYS A 4 -24.05 6.04 3.35
CA LYS A 4 -23.40 7.36 3.45
C LYS A 4 -22.07 7.25 4.22
N PRO A 5 -21.09 8.13 3.96
CA PRO A 5 -19.81 8.11 4.66
C PRO A 5 -20.00 8.41 6.16
N LYS A 6 -19.38 7.58 7.02
CA LYS A 6 -19.33 7.77 8.47
C LYS A 6 -17.87 7.88 8.92
N VAL A 7 -17.34 9.10 8.86
CA VAL A 7 -15.95 9.42 9.18
C VAL A 7 -15.80 9.91 10.62
N ARG A 8 -14.76 9.41 11.31
CA ARG A 8 -14.29 9.87 12.63
C ARG A 8 -12.76 9.91 12.59
N GLY A 9 -12.21 11.11 12.52
CA GLY A 9 -10.79 11.36 12.31
C GLY A 9 -10.33 10.75 11.00
N PHE A 10 -9.36 9.83 11.10
CA PHE A 10 -8.81 9.09 9.97
C PHE A 10 -9.50 7.74 9.71
N ILE A 11 -10.64 7.46 10.36
CA ILE A 11 -11.38 6.20 10.20
C ILE A 11 -12.72 6.47 9.52
N CYS A 12 -12.99 5.79 8.42
CA CYS A 12 -14.33 5.67 7.86
C CYS A 12 -14.90 4.28 8.20
N THR A 13 -16.09 4.25 8.80
CA THR A 13 -16.73 3.01 9.30
C THR A 13 -17.72 2.38 8.32
N THR A 14 -17.88 2.98 7.15
CA THR A 14 -18.80 2.56 6.08
C THR A 14 -18.05 2.55 4.76
N THR A 15 -18.45 1.68 3.84
CA THR A 15 -17.87 1.60 2.51
C THR A 15 -18.97 1.49 1.46
N HIS A 16 -18.84 2.19 0.34
CA HIS A 16 -19.79 2.11 -0.77
C HIS A 16 -19.34 1.07 -1.83
N PRO A 17 -20.08 -0.05 -2.03
CA PRO A 17 -19.65 -1.13 -2.93
C PRO A 17 -19.50 -0.68 -4.38
N VAL A 18 -20.50 0.03 -4.92
CA VAL A 18 -20.47 0.55 -6.31
C VAL A 18 -19.35 1.56 -6.51
N GLY A 19 -19.02 2.32 -5.46
CA GLY A 19 -17.96 3.31 -5.55
C GLY A 19 -16.56 2.69 -5.49
N CYS A 20 -16.38 1.65 -4.68
CA CYS A 20 -15.17 0.82 -4.74
C CYS A 20 -14.99 0.19 -6.12
N GLU A 21 -16.07 -0.34 -6.72
CA GLU A 21 -16.01 -0.87 -8.09
C GLU A 21 -15.61 0.21 -9.10
N ALA A 22 -16.25 1.38 -9.07
CA ALA A 22 -15.89 2.49 -9.96
C ALA A 22 -14.42 2.93 -9.78
N ASN A 23 -13.92 2.99 -8.55
CA ASN A 23 -12.52 3.32 -8.27
C ASN A 23 -11.54 2.27 -8.85
N VAL A 24 -11.86 0.98 -8.75
CA VAL A 24 -11.06 -0.09 -9.39
C VAL A 24 -11.11 0.02 -10.91
N ARG A 25 -12.29 0.28 -11.50
CA ARG A 25 -12.44 0.48 -12.95
C ARG A 25 -11.62 1.65 -13.47
N ARG A 26 -11.57 2.78 -12.74
CA ARG A 26 -10.71 3.93 -13.08
C ARG A 26 -9.23 3.56 -13.13
N GLN A 27 -8.76 2.80 -12.15
CA GLN A 27 -7.36 2.33 -12.09
C GLN A 27 -7.03 1.38 -13.25
N ILE A 28 -7.94 0.44 -13.56
CA ILE A 28 -7.80 -0.46 -14.72
C ILE A 28 -7.74 0.34 -16.02
N ALA A 29 -8.66 1.29 -16.20
CA ALA A 29 -8.72 2.14 -17.40
C ALA A 29 -7.43 2.97 -17.56
N TYR A 30 -6.89 3.50 -16.45
CA TYR A 30 -5.58 4.17 -16.46
C TYR A 30 -4.47 3.25 -16.94
N THR A 31 -4.34 2.05 -16.36
CA THR A 31 -3.31 1.07 -16.76
C THR A 31 -3.42 0.69 -18.24
N GLN A 32 -4.64 0.41 -18.72
CA GLN A 32 -4.88 0.04 -20.12
C GLN A 32 -4.55 1.20 -21.08
N ALA A 33 -4.86 2.45 -20.70
CA ALA A 33 -4.54 3.62 -21.51
C ALA A 33 -3.02 3.86 -21.66
N LYS A 34 -2.20 3.30 -20.77
CA LYS A 34 -0.73 3.33 -20.88
C LYS A 34 -0.15 2.21 -21.75
N GLY A 35 -0.99 1.30 -22.24
CA GLY A 35 -0.58 0.17 -23.08
C GLY A 35 0.08 -0.96 -22.30
N THR A 36 0.62 -1.94 -23.02
CA THR A 36 1.26 -3.12 -22.43
C THR A 36 2.55 -2.77 -21.70
N ILE A 37 2.82 -3.45 -20.59
CA ILE A 37 4.12 -3.43 -19.91
C ILE A 37 5.01 -4.46 -20.61
N ASP A 38 6.00 -3.97 -21.36
CA ASP A 38 6.95 -4.83 -22.06
C ASP A 38 7.73 -5.71 -21.08
N ASN A 39 7.90 -6.98 -21.43
CA ASN A 39 8.56 -7.99 -20.60
C ASN A 39 7.98 -8.14 -19.17
N GLY A 40 6.75 -7.64 -18.95
CA GLY A 40 6.08 -7.72 -17.67
C GLY A 40 5.83 -9.16 -17.21
N PRO A 41 5.59 -9.35 -15.90
CA PRO A 41 5.41 -10.68 -15.30
C PRO A 41 4.18 -11.37 -15.86
N LYS A 42 4.15 -12.70 -15.77
CA LYS A 42 3.05 -13.54 -16.23
C LYS A 42 2.30 -14.22 -15.10
N LYS A 43 2.93 -14.44 -13.95
CA LYS A 43 2.34 -15.17 -12.81
C LYS A 43 2.73 -14.51 -11.50
N VAL A 44 1.81 -13.72 -10.95
CA VAL A 44 2.10 -12.78 -9.87
C VAL A 44 1.38 -13.18 -8.59
N LEU A 45 2.13 -13.19 -7.49
CA LEU A 45 1.59 -13.20 -6.13
C LEU A 45 1.68 -11.79 -5.55
N VAL A 46 0.55 -11.26 -5.06
CA VAL A 46 0.51 -10.00 -4.32
C VAL A 46 0.05 -10.27 -2.89
N ILE A 47 0.91 -9.96 -1.91
CA ILE A 47 0.64 -10.11 -0.49
C ILE A 47 0.25 -8.72 0.05
N GLY A 48 -1.01 -8.55 0.44
CA GLY A 48 -1.62 -7.24 0.70
C GLY A 48 -2.30 -6.63 -0.54
N ALA A 49 -3.13 -7.40 -1.23
CA ALA A 49 -3.59 -7.09 -2.59
C ALA A 49 -4.92 -6.32 -2.70
N SER A 50 -5.53 -5.92 -1.59
CA SER A 50 -6.92 -5.42 -1.55
C SER A 50 -7.05 -3.89 -1.57
N THR A 51 -6.01 -3.15 -1.18
CA THR A 51 -6.04 -1.69 -1.11
C THR A 51 -4.68 -1.06 -1.46
N GLY A 52 -4.67 0.25 -1.67
CA GLY A 52 -3.45 1.05 -1.80
C GLY A 52 -2.49 0.53 -2.89
N TYR A 53 -1.21 0.51 -2.57
CA TYR A 53 -0.18 0.09 -3.50
C TYR A 53 -0.31 -1.37 -3.93
N GLY A 54 -0.64 -2.30 -3.04
CA GLY A 54 -0.78 -3.71 -3.43
C GLY A 54 -1.95 -3.96 -4.39
N LEU A 55 -3.09 -3.28 -4.22
CA LEU A 55 -4.17 -3.30 -5.21
C LEU A 55 -3.69 -2.74 -6.56
N ALA A 56 -2.98 -1.60 -6.54
CA ALA A 56 -2.42 -1.01 -7.74
C ALA A 56 -1.42 -1.96 -8.44
N SER A 57 -0.59 -2.72 -7.70
CA SER A 57 0.30 -3.73 -8.27
C SER A 57 -0.46 -4.87 -8.92
N ARG A 58 -1.53 -5.33 -8.28
CA ARG A 58 -2.39 -6.38 -8.84
C ARG A 58 -3.07 -5.93 -10.13
N ILE A 59 -3.59 -4.70 -10.15
CA ILE A 59 -4.18 -4.09 -11.35
C ILE A 59 -3.13 -3.91 -12.45
N ALA A 60 -1.99 -3.28 -12.13
CA ALA A 60 -0.94 -2.99 -13.11
C ALA A 60 -0.41 -4.26 -13.77
N THR A 61 -0.18 -5.31 -12.99
CA THR A 61 0.35 -6.57 -13.53
C THR A 61 -0.69 -7.35 -14.32
N ALA A 62 -1.94 -7.43 -13.86
CA ALA A 62 -3.00 -8.10 -14.58
C ALA A 62 -3.35 -7.38 -15.90
N PHE A 63 -3.68 -6.09 -15.83
CA PHE A 63 -4.20 -5.33 -16.97
C PHE A 63 -3.12 -4.62 -17.79
N GLY A 64 -1.90 -4.51 -17.27
CA GLY A 64 -0.74 -4.00 -18.01
C GLY A 64 0.12 -5.12 -18.63
N SER A 65 0.24 -6.28 -17.98
CA SER A 65 1.11 -7.37 -18.47
C SER A 65 0.37 -8.63 -18.93
N GLY A 66 -0.95 -8.69 -18.72
CA GLY A 66 -1.76 -9.89 -18.94
C GLY A 66 -1.47 -10.99 -17.91
N ALA A 67 -1.01 -10.64 -16.72
CA ALA A 67 -0.58 -11.62 -15.73
C ALA A 67 -1.74 -12.37 -15.07
N ALA A 68 -1.54 -13.67 -14.83
CA ALA A 68 -2.32 -14.43 -13.87
C ALA A 68 -1.98 -13.96 -12.44
N THR A 69 -2.98 -13.63 -11.61
CA THR A 69 -2.73 -13.08 -10.27
C THR A 69 -3.37 -13.88 -9.14
N ILE A 70 -2.58 -14.14 -8.09
CA ILE A 70 -3.06 -14.56 -6.78
C ILE A 70 -2.89 -13.39 -5.82
N GLY A 71 -3.96 -12.99 -5.13
CA GLY A 71 -3.93 -11.92 -4.13
C GLY A 71 -4.20 -12.46 -2.74
N VAL A 72 -3.43 -12.02 -1.75
CA VAL A 72 -3.66 -12.28 -0.33
C VAL A 72 -4.04 -10.99 0.37
N PHE A 73 -5.05 -11.02 1.23
CA PHE A 73 -5.47 -9.87 2.03
C PHE A 73 -6.22 -10.35 3.28
N PHE A 74 -6.51 -9.42 4.19
CA PHE A 74 -7.31 -9.69 5.39
C PHE A 74 -8.41 -8.64 5.52
N GLU A 75 -9.57 -8.95 4.96
CA GLU A 75 -10.70 -8.05 4.79
C GLU A 75 -11.94 -8.59 5.48
N LYS A 76 -12.82 -7.69 5.91
CA LYS A 76 -14.10 -8.04 6.51
C LYS A 76 -15.13 -8.23 5.40
N PRO A 77 -15.72 -9.42 5.23
CA PRO A 77 -16.79 -9.63 4.29
C PRO A 77 -17.99 -8.73 4.60
N SER A 78 -18.75 -8.43 3.56
CA SER A 78 -20.06 -7.83 3.68
C SER A 78 -21.10 -8.84 4.17
N SER A 79 -22.27 -8.33 4.59
CA SER A 79 -23.48 -9.11 4.78
C SER A 79 -24.70 -8.29 4.38
N GLU A 80 -25.87 -8.91 4.34
CA GLU A 80 -27.15 -8.24 4.02
C GLU A 80 -27.41 -6.96 4.85
N THR A 81 -26.88 -6.90 6.07
CA THR A 81 -27.14 -5.82 7.03
C THR A 81 -25.94 -4.92 7.30
N LYS A 82 -24.74 -5.27 6.81
CA LYS A 82 -23.51 -4.55 7.12
C LYS A 82 -22.55 -4.52 5.94
N THR A 83 -22.02 -3.33 5.67
CA THR A 83 -20.98 -3.17 4.66
C THR A 83 -19.68 -3.87 5.08
N GLY A 84 -19.01 -4.50 4.12
CA GLY A 84 -17.64 -4.98 4.26
C GLY A 84 -16.62 -3.84 4.33
N SER A 85 -15.35 -4.19 4.50
CA SER A 85 -14.25 -3.24 4.35
C SER A 85 -14.03 -2.86 2.88
N ALA A 86 -13.39 -1.73 2.62
CA ALA A 86 -13.08 -1.29 1.26
C ALA A 86 -12.33 -2.31 0.43
N GLY A 87 -11.34 -2.98 1.04
CA GLY A 87 -10.57 -3.99 0.34
C GLY A 87 -11.38 -5.21 -0.09
N TRP A 88 -12.44 -5.57 0.63
CA TRP A 88 -13.37 -6.63 0.21
C TRP A 88 -14.02 -6.29 -1.14
N TYR A 89 -14.63 -5.11 -1.23
CA TYR A 89 -15.29 -4.64 -2.45
C TYR A 89 -14.32 -4.38 -3.60
N ASN A 90 -13.12 -3.84 -3.30
CA ASN A 90 -12.07 -3.66 -4.31
C ASN A 90 -11.64 -5.01 -4.91
N SER A 91 -11.43 -6.03 -4.08
CA SER A 91 -11.05 -7.37 -4.53
C SER A 91 -12.16 -8.04 -5.33
N ALA A 92 -13.42 -7.88 -4.93
CA ALA A 92 -14.57 -8.36 -5.70
C ALA A 92 -14.66 -7.68 -7.08
N ALA A 93 -14.46 -6.36 -7.14
CA ALA A 93 -14.44 -5.60 -8.38
C ALA A 93 -13.26 -6.00 -9.29
N PHE A 94 -12.08 -6.25 -8.71
CA PHE A 94 -10.93 -6.78 -9.44
C PHE A 94 -11.22 -8.16 -10.02
N ASP A 95 -11.77 -9.08 -9.23
CA ASP A 95 -12.11 -10.45 -9.65
C ASP A 95 -13.11 -10.43 -10.83
N LYS A 96 -14.16 -9.63 -10.69
CA LYS A 96 -15.16 -9.39 -11.76
C LYS A 96 -14.49 -8.89 -13.04
N ALA A 97 -13.69 -7.83 -12.96
CA ALA A 97 -13.05 -7.23 -14.12
C ALA A 97 -12.00 -8.17 -14.77
N ALA A 98 -11.26 -8.93 -13.97
CA ALA A 98 -10.27 -9.88 -14.46
C ALA A 98 -10.95 -11.02 -15.24
N LYS A 99 -12.05 -11.57 -14.71
CA LYS A 99 -12.85 -12.61 -15.39
C LYS A 99 -13.50 -12.11 -16.67
N GLU A 100 -14.04 -10.89 -16.67
CA GLU A 100 -14.54 -10.24 -17.89
C GLU A 100 -13.46 -10.12 -18.98
N ALA A 101 -12.20 -9.90 -18.58
CA ALA A 101 -11.05 -9.84 -19.47
C ALA A 101 -10.41 -11.21 -19.78
N GLY A 102 -10.95 -12.32 -19.24
CA GLY A 102 -10.38 -13.67 -19.41
C GLY A 102 -9.05 -13.89 -18.68
N LEU A 103 -8.72 -13.05 -17.70
CA LEU A 103 -7.50 -13.15 -16.89
C LEU A 103 -7.73 -14.04 -15.67
N TYR A 104 -6.73 -14.87 -15.34
CA TYR A 104 -6.77 -15.65 -14.11
C TYR A 104 -6.65 -14.73 -12.89
N ALA A 105 -7.61 -14.87 -11.96
CA ALA A 105 -7.62 -14.20 -10.68
C ALA A 105 -8.09 -15.17 -9.59
N LYS A 106 -7.29 -15.36 -8.55
CA LYS A 106 -7.69 -16.05 -7.31
C LYS A 106 -7.31 -15.24 -6.09
N SER A 107 -8.09 -15.34 -5.03
CA SER A 107 -7.85 -14.56 -3.82
C SER A 107 -7.88 -15.45 -2.58
N VAL A 108 -7.07 -15.11 -1.58
CA VAL A 108 -7.08 -15.71 -0.24
C VAL A 108 -7.34 -14.59 0.77
N ASN A 109 -8.44 -14.69 1.49
CA ASN A 109 -8.78 -13.82 2.61
C ASN A 109 -8.36 -14.50 3.92
N GLY A 110 -7.27 -14.06 4.52
CA GLY A 110 -6.71 -14.68 5.72
C GLY A 110 -5.50 -13.93 6.27
N ASP A 111 -5.04 -14.34 7.44
CA ASP A 111 -3.84 -13.76 8.06
C ASP A 111 -2.58 -14.16 7.28
N ALA A 112 -2.05 -13.22 6.49
CA ALA A 112 -0.85 -13.42 5.68
C ALA A 112 0.41 -13.74 6.51
N PHE A 113 0.41 -13.47 7.83
CA PHE A 113 1.51 -13.85 8.71
C PHE A 113 1.48 -15.34 9.11
N SER A 114 0.35 -16.03 8.89
CA SER A 114 0.14 -17.42 9.33
C SER A 114 0.78 -18.45 8.40
N HIS A 115 1.18 -19.60 8.97
CA HIS A 115 1.62 -20.76 8.18
C HIS A 115 0.50 -21.31 7.30
N GLU A 116 -0.74 -21.28 7.78
CA GLU A 116 -1.93 -21.73 7.06
C GLU A 116 -2.15 -20.94 5.77
N CYS A 117 -2.07 -19.60 5.83
CA CYS A 117 -2.21 -18.77 4.65
C CYS A 117 -1.09 -19.03 3.62
N ARG A 118 0.16 -19.17 4.05
CA ARG A 118 1.28 -19.52 3.15
C ARG A 118 1.06 -20.87 2.48
N ALA A 119 0.67 -21.88 3.26
CA ALA A 119 0.39 -23.22 2.75
C ALA A 119 -0.73 -23.21 1.71
N LYS A 120 -1.82 -22.47 1.98
CA LYS A 120 -2.94 -22.37 1.03
C LYS A 120 -2.56 -21.70 -0.28
N VAL A 121 -1.76 -20.62 -0.21
CA VAL A 121 -1.26 -19.95 -1.42
C VAL A 121 -0.34 -20.88 -2.22
N ILE A 122 0.56 -21.61 -1.55
CA ILE A 122 1.43 -22.60 -2.21
C ILE A 122 0.60 -23.69 -2.92
N GLU A 123 -0.46 -24.19 -2.28
CA GLU A 123 -1.39 -25.15 -2.87
C GLU A 123 -2.01 -24.59 -4.16
N LEU A 124 -2.56 -23.37 -4.10
CA LEU A 124 -3.17 -22.72 -5.27
C LEU A 124 -2.16 -22.49 -6.40
N ILE A 125 -0.93 -22.06 -6.07
CA ILE A 125 0.12 -21.89 -7.08
C ILE A 125 0.41 -23.23 -7.76
N LYS A 126 0.60 -24.32 -6.99
CA LYS A 126 0.88 -25.64 -7.56
C LYS A 126 -0.27 -26.16 -8.43
N GLN A 127 -1.51 -25.92 -8.00
CA GLN A 127 -2.70 -26.38 -8.71
C GLN A 127 -2.87 -25.67 -10.05
N ASP A 128 -2.72 -24.35 -10.06
CA ASP A 128 -3.22 -23.54 -11.18
C ASP A 128 -2.09 -22.92 -12.02
N LEU A 129 -0.99 -22.49 -11.38
CA LEU A 129 0.06 -21.68 -12.03
C LEU A 129 1.40 -22.42 -12.20
N GLY A 130 1.62 -23.49 -11.44
CA GLY A 130 2.89 -24.21 -11.29
C GLY A 130 3.92 -23.42 -10.51
N GLN A 131 4.27 -22.22 -11.00
CA GLN A 131 5.25 -21.32 -10.40
C GLN A 131 4.82 -19.86 -10.56
N ILE A 132 5.43 -18.95 -9.79
CA ILE A 132 5.26 -17.49 -9.90
C ILE A 132 6.59 -16.81 -10.27
N ASP A 133 6.50 -15.73 -11.05
CA ASP A 133 7.65 -14.95 -11.54
C ASP A 133 7.76 -13.55 -10.89
N LEU A 134 6.74 -13.12 -10.13
CA LEU A 134 6.80 -11.93 -9.29
C LEU A 134 6.08 -12.14 -7.96
N VAL A 135 6.74 -11.75 -6.88
CA VAL A 135 6.13 -11.59 -5.55
C VAL A 135 6.15 -10.11 -5.17
N VAL A 136 4.97 -9.54 -4.90
CA VAL A 136 4.83 -8.20 -4.34
C VAL A 136 4.45 -8.32 -2.87
N TYR A 137 5.28 -7.76 -1.99
CA TYR A 137 5.05 -7.70 -0.55
C TYR A 137 4.61 -6.28 -0.16
N SER A 138 3.30 -6.11 0.05
CA SER A 138 2.65 -4.82 0.30
C SER A 138 1.75 -4.88 1.55
N LEU A 139 2.18 -5.60 2.59
CA LEU A 139 1.46 -5.63 3.87
C LEU A 139 1.67 -4.33 4.64
N ALA A 140 0.57 -3.77 5.13
CA ALA A 140 0.56 -2.65 6.07
C ALA A 140 -0.38 -3.00 7.23
N SER A 141 0.13 -3.77 8.20
CA SER A 141 -0.63 -4.17 9.38
C SER A 141 0.01 -3.58 10.64
N PRO A 142 -0.75 -2.95 11.54
CA PRO A 142 -0.21 -2.51 12.83
C PRO A 142 0.01 -3.68 13.81
N VAL A 143 -0.30 -4.91 13.39
CA VAL A 143 -0.33 -6.11 14.22
C VAL A 143 0.21 -7.30 13.44
N ARG A 144 1.00 -8.14 14.13
CA ARG A 144 1.39 -9.45 13.64
C ARG A 144 1.06 -10.50 14.69
N LYS A 145 0.32 -11.52 14.29
CA LYS A 145 0.21 -12.74 15.10
C LYS A 145 1.37 -13.64 14.72
N MET A 146 2.24 -13.96 15.67
CA MET A 146 3.42 -14.77 15.45
C MET A 146 3.00 -16.19 15.05
N PRO A 147 3.49 -16.73 13.92
CA PRO A 147 2.97 -17.98 13.38
C PRO A 147 3.28 -19.21 14.23
N ASP A 148 4.38 -19.19 15.00
CA ASP A 148 4.81 -20.32 15.83
C ASP A 148 4.26 -20.27 17.26
N THR A 149 4.17 -19.08 17.85
CA THR A 149 3.78 -18.90 19.26
C THR A 149 2.33 -18.47 19.44
N GLY A 150 1.70 -17.91 18.41
CA GLY A 150 0.36 -17.31 18.48
C GLY A 150 0.32 -15.95 19.20
N GLU A 151 1.46 -15.45 19.68
CA GLU A 151 1.58 -14.14 20.32
C GLU A 151 1.18 -13.00 19.37
N VAL A 152 0.47 -12.00 19.88
CA VAL A 152 0.02 -10.84 19.11
C VAL A 152 0.91 -9.64 19.40
N VAL A 153 1.80 -9.32 18.46
CA VAL A 153 2.75 -8.20 18.54
C VAL A 153 2.17 -6.98 17.82
N ARG A 154 2.39 -5.78 18.37
CA ARG A 154 1.86 -4.53 17.81
C ARG A 154 2.98 -3.53 17.55
N SER A 155 2.96 -2.90 16.38
CA SER A 155 3.88 -1.81 16.06
C SER A 155 3.52 -0.54 16.83
N ALA A 156 4.51 0.26 17.17
CA ALA A 156 4.35 1.61 17.70
C ALA A 156 4.85 2.63 16.66
N LEU A 157 4.17 3.77 16.53
CA LEU A 157 4.56 4.86 15.63
C LEU A 157 5.11 6.01 16.45
N LYS A 158 6.38 5.90 16.85
CA LYS A 158 7.00 6.79 17.84
C LYS A 158 8.43 7.18 17.44
N PRO A 159 8.91 8.38 17.81
CA PRO A 159 10.32 8.72 17.69
C PRO A 159 11.18 7.85 18.61
N ILE A 160 12.50 7.86 18.41
CA ILE A 160 13.46 7.21 19.32
C ILE A 160 14.31 8.30 19.97
N GLY A 161 14.51 8.19 21.29
CA GLY A 161 15.32 9.13 22.07
C GLY A 161 14.51 10.31 22.61
N GLU A 162 14.19 11.27 21.75
CA GLU A 162 13.59 12.55 22.16
C GLU A 162 12.09 12.64 21.82
N VAL A 163 11.38 13.50 22.56
CA VAL A 163 9.98 13.84 22.28
C VAL A 163 9.88 14.57 20.94
N TYR A 164 8.96 14.15 20.08
CA TYR A 164 8.69 14.83 18.81
C TYR A 164 7.45 15.71 18.94
N THR A 165 7.58 16.99 18.63
CA THR A 165 6.46 17.94 18.57
C THR A 165 6.43 18.59 17.19
N SER A 166 5.25 18.60 16.56
CA SER A 166 5.07 19.18 15.23
C SER A 166 3.67 19.71 15.00
N THR A 167 3.54 20.61 14.03
CA THR A 167 2.28 21.08 13.48
C THR A 167 1.56 19.93 12.77
N ALA A 168 0.26 19.79 13.02
CA ALA A 168 -0.58 18.75 12.46
C ALA A 168 -2.00 19.29 12.15
N ILE A 169 -2.80 18.50 11.44
CA ILE A 169 -4.22 18.79 11.21
C ILE A 169 -5.07 17.88 12.10
N ASP A 170 -5.96 18.46 12.91
CA ASP A 170 -7.10 17.72 13.45
C ASP A 170 -8.16 17.59 12.35
N THR A 171 -8.20 16.43 11.70
CA THR A 171 -9.09 16.17 10.56
C THR A 171 -10.58 16.10 10.93
N ASN A 172 -10.93 16.06 12.22
CA ASN A 172 -12.32 16.19 12.65
C ASN A 172 -12.78 17.64 12.69
N LYS A 173 -11.87 18.55 13.03
CA LYS A 173 -12.18 19.97 13.24
C LYS A 173 -11.73 20.85 12.09
N ASP A 174 -10.94 20.31 11.16
CA ASP A 174 -10.28 21.04 10.09
C ASP A 174 -9.39 22.19 10.64
N GLN A 175 -8.64 21.90 11.71
CA GLN A 175 -7.86 22.89 12.44
C GLN A 175 -6.39 22.48 12.58
N ILE A 176 -5.52 23.48 12.57
CA ILE A 176 -4.12 23.30 12.91
C ILE A 176 -3.98 23.11 14.42
N ILE A 177 -3.26 22.06 14.79
CA ILE A 177 -2.94 21.71 16.18
C ILE A 177 -1.45 21.44 16.32
N THR A 178 -0.98 21.43 17.57
CA THR A 178 0.32 20.89 17.92
C THR A 178 0.15 19.44 18.36
N ALA A 179 0.79 18.51 17.67
CA ALA A 179 0.84 17.10 18.05
C ALA A 179 2.19 16.80 18.70
N THR A 180 2.15 16.12 19.85
CA THR A 180 3.34 15.66 20.59
C THR A 180 3.30 14.15 20.69
N VAL A 181 4.44 13.50 20.39
CA VAL A 181 4.61 12.05 20.43
C VAL A 181 5.82 11.71 21.30
N GLU A 182 5.56 10.92 22.34
CA GLU A 182 6.59 10.43 23.26
C GLU A 182 7.50 9.40 22.59
N PRO A 183 8.79 9.33 22.97
CA PRO A 183 9.72 8.36 22.44
C PRO A 183 9.31 6.92 22.74
N ALA A 184 9.69 6.01 21.85
CA ALA A 184 9.52 4.58 22.03
C ALA A 184 10.46 4.03 23.09
N ASN A 185 9.99 3.04 23.84
CA ASN A 185 10.86 2.17 24.62
C ASN A 185 11.45 1.04 23.73
N GLU A 186 12.39 0.26 24.26
CA GLU A 186 13.04 -0.81 23.51
C GLU A 186 12.07 -1.90 23.03
N GLU A 187 11.08 -2.26 23.84
CA GLU A 187 10.05 -3.24 23.49
C GLU A 187 9.21 -2.78 22.29
N GLU A 188 8.85 -1.49 22.25
CA GLU A 188 8.11 -0.87 21.15
C GLU A 188 8.94 -0.82 19.86
N ILE A 189 10.26 -0.60 19.98
CA ILE A 189 11.18 -0.66 18.84
C ILE A 189 11.23 -2.09 18.29
N GLN A 190 11.49 -3.09 19.13
CA GLN A 190 11.57 -4.49 18.70
C GLN A 190 10.24 -5.02 18.16
N SER A 191 9.12 -4.64 18.77
CA SER A 191 7.78 -4.98 18.29
C SER A 191 7.50 -4.39 16.92
N THR A 192 7.94 -3.15 16.67
CA THR A 192 7.79 -2.51 15.37
C THR A 192 8.65 -3.17 14.29
N ILE A 193 9.89 -3.54 14.60
CA ILE A 193 10.74 -4.34 13.71
C ILE A 193 10.08 -5.70 13.40
N THR A 194 9.55 -6.37 14.42
CA THR A 194 8.89 -7.67 14.28
C THR A 194 7.65 -7.60 13.36
N VAL A 195 6.87 -6.52 13.44
CA VAL A 195 5.62 -6.38 12.68
C VAL A 195 5.86 -5.84 11.27
N MET A 196 6.70 -4.80 11.13
CA MET A 196 6.84 -4.00 9.90
C MET A 196 8.20 -4.21 9.19
N GLY A 197 9.09 -5.01 9.77
CA GLY A 197 10.36 -5.39 9.16
C GLY A 197 10.22 -6.45 8.08
N GLY A 198 11.34 -7.01 7.66
CA GLY A 198 11.42 -7.95 6.55
C GLY A 198 11.29 -9.42 6.93
N GLN A 199 11.20 -9.76 8.22
CA GLN A 199 11.16 -11.16 8.67
C GLN A 199 10.02 -11.96 8.01
N ASP A 200 8.81 -11.41 7.92
CA ASP A 200 7.69 -12.12 7.30
C ASP A 200 7.84 -12.25 5.77
N TRP A 201 8.43 -11.25 5.12
CA TRP A 201 8.77 -11.33 3.70
C TRP A 201 9.77 -12.46 3.43
N GLU A 202 10.79 -12.62 4.28
CA GLU A 202 11.72 -13.75 4.22
C GLU A 202 11.00 -15.09 4.40
N LEU A 203 10.06 -15.19 5.35
CA LEU A 203 9.27 -16.41 5.55
C LEU A 203 8.43 -16.76 4.32
N TRP A 204 7.81 -15.78 3.66
CA TRP A 204 7.09 -15.99 2.42
C TRP A 204 8.03 -16.50 1.31
N MET A 205 9.15 -15.80 1.09
CA MET A 205 10.10 -16.17 0.03
C MET A 205 10.73 -17.54 0.27
N ALA A 206 11.09 -17.87 1.51
CA ALA A 206 11.60 -19.18 1.89
C ALA A 206 10.55 -20.28 1.65
N ALA A 207 9.31 -20.10 2.13
CA ALA A 207 8.25 -21.08 1.94
C ALA A 207 7.94 -21.35 0.45
N LEU A 208 7.91 -20.30 -0.37
CA LEU A 208 7.69 -20.40 -1.82
C LEU A 208 8.85 -21.11 -2.52
N ARG A 209 10.10 -20.79 -2.14
CA ARG A 209 11.31 -21.44 -2.66
C ARG A 209 11.32 -22.93 -2.30
N ASP A 210 11.13 -23.25 -1.02
CA ASP A 210 11.22 -24.61 -0.50
C ASP A 210 10.10 -25.52 -1.07
N ALA A 211 8.95 -24.92 -1.41
CA ALA A 211 7.87 -25.60 -2.11
C ALA A 211 8.10 -25.77 -3.63
N GLY A 212 9.17 -25.18 -4.19
CA GLY A 212 9.52 -25.24 -5.61
C GLY A 212 8.66 -24.37 -6.52
N VAL A 213 7.91 -23.41 -5.97
CA VAL A 213 6.92 -22.62 -6.70
C VAL A 213 7.42 -21.25 -7.17
N LEU A 214 8.70 -20.92 -6.98
CA LEU A 214 9.34 -19.75 -7.58
C LEU A 214 9.98 -20.13 -8.91
N ALA A 215 9.63 -19.40 -9.98
CA ALA A 215 10.22 -19.56 -11.29
C ALA A 215 11.69 -19.08 -11.31
N ASP A 216 12.47 -19.60 -12.25
CA ASP A 216 13.80 -19.04 -12.52
C ASP A 216 13.64 -17.60 -13.03
N GLY A 217 14.53 -16.70 -12.59
CA GLY A 217 14.40 -15.27 -12.85
C GLY A 217 13.34 -14.53 -12.03
N ALA A 218 12.67 -15.19 -11.07
CA ALA A 218 11.62 -14.55 -10.27
C ALA A 218 12.10 -13.28 -9.57
N LYS A 219 11.24 -12.26 -9.56
CA LYS A 219 11.48 -10.99 -8.87
C LYS A 219 10.66 -10.90 -7.60
N SER A 220 11.17 -10.19 -6.61
CA SER A 220 10.43 -9.88 -5.39
C SER A 220 10.60 -8.40 -5.03
N VAL A 221 9.52 -7.73 -4.66
CA VAL A 221 9.57 -6.33 -4.25
C VAL A 221 8.77 -6.12 -2.97
N ALA A 222 9.37 -5.43 -2.00
CA ALA A 222 8.67 -4.97 -0.80
C ALA A 222 8.53 -3.45 -0.82
N TYR A 223 7.36 -2.94 -0.43
CA TYR A 223 7.11 -1.50 -0.44
C TYR A 223 7.52 -0.84 0.87
N SER A 224 8.16 0.33 0.74
CA SER A 224 8.60 1.16 1.85
C SER A 224 8.35 2.63 1.52
N TYR A 225 8.60 3.49 2.50
CA TYR A 225 8.52 4.95 2.40
C TYR A 225 9.65 5.53 3.26
N ILE A 226 10.48 6.43 2.74
CA ILE A 226 11.50 7.11 3.56
C ILE A 226 10.97 8.49 3.98
N GLY A 227 10.49 9.26 3.01
CA GLY A 227 9.88 10.55 3.23
C GLY A 227 10.86 11.70 3.41
N THR A 228 10.27 12.86 3.72
CA THR A 228 10.93 14.15 3.91
C THR A 228 11.53 14.30 5.31
N ASP A 229 12.49 15.22 5.46
CA ASP A 229 13.07 15.64 6.72
C ASP A 229 12.02 16.15 7.73
N LEU A 230 10.94 16.76 7.25
CA LEU A 230 9.78 17.15 8.07
C LEU A 230 9.13 15.97 8.82
N THR A 231 9.30 14.75 8.28
CA THR A 231 8.68 13.51 8.79
C THR A 231 9.69 12.52 9.35
N TRP A 232 11.00 12.78 9.19
CA TRP A 232 12.06 11.85 9.62
C TRP A 232 11.97 11.45 11.10
N PRO A 233 11.69 12.35 12.07
CA PRO A 233 11.63 11.96 13.48
C PRO A 233 10.66 10.80 13.77
N ILE A 234 9.57 10.67 13.00
CA ILE A 234 8.62 9.55 13.13
C ILE A 234 8.98 8.42 12.15
N TYR A 235 9.25 8.74 10.88
CA TYR A 235 9.32 7.73 9.83
C TYR A 235 10.70 7.11 9.63
N TRP A 236 11.77 7.88 9.72
CA TRP A 236 13.13 7.41 9.36
C TRP A 236 14.03 7.24 10.58
N HIS A 237 13.91 8.11 11.57
CA HIS A 237 14.66 8.04 12.83
C HIS A 237 13.85 7.46 13.99
N GLY A 238 12.56 7.20 13.78
CA GLY A 238 11.68 6.53 14.74
C GLY A 238 11.69 5.01 14.61
N THR A 239 10.73 4.37 15.29
CA THR A 239 10.53 2.91 15.28
C THR A 239 10.34 2.34 13.86
N LEU A 240 9.62 3.05 12.99
CA LEU A 240 9.45 2.66 11.58
C LEU A 240 10.76 2.69 10.79
N GLY A 241 11.70 3.54 11.18
CA GLY A 241 13.04 3.58 10.58
C GLY A 241 13.77 2.26 10.78
N ARG A 242 13.75 1.76 12.02
CA ARG A 242 14.37 0.47 12.38
C ARG A 242 13.73 -0.71 11.65
N ALA A 243 12.41 -0.70 11.49
CA ALA A 243 11.73 -1.71 10.69
C ALA A 243 12.17 -1.68 9.21
N LYS A 244 12.39 -0.48 8.64
CA LYS A 244 12.85 -0.36 7.24
C LYS A 244 14.31 -0.77 7.06
N GLU A 245 15.16 -0.50 8.05
CA GLU A 245 16.53 -1.03 8.09
C GLU A 245 16.51 -2.58 8.08
N ASP A 246 15.59 -3.21 8.82
CA ASP A 246 15.40 -4.67 8.75
C ASP A 246 14.84 -5.14 7.40
N LEU A 247 13.99 -4.33 6.74
CA LEU A 247 13.51 -4.62 5.40
C LEU A 247 14.64 -4.57 4.35
N ASP A 248 15.59 -3.64 4.49
CA ASP A 248 16.80 -3.58 3.64
C ASP A 248 17.68 -4.82 3.86
N ARG A 249 17.84 -5.27 5.12
CA ARG A 249 18.54 -6.53 5.45
C ARG A 249 17.85 -7.73 4.79
N ALA A 250 16.53 -7.86 4.93
CA ALA A 250 15.76 -8.94 4.31
C ALA A 250 15.86 -8.92 2.79
N ALA A 251 15.80 -7.74 2.16
CA ALA A 251 15.99 -7.61 0.71
C ALA A 251 17.34 -8.17 0.25
N ALA A 252 18.41 -7.90 0.99
CA ALA A 252 19.74 -8.43 0.69
C ALA A 252 19.79 -9.96 0.80
N ALA A 253 19.19 -10.54 1.85
CA ALA A 253 19.12 -11.99 2.04
C ALA A 253 18.33 -12.68 0.92
N ILE A 254 17.11 -12.20 0.64
CA ILE A 254 16.23 -12.74 -0.41
C ILE A 254 16.90 -12.60 -1.78
N ARG A 255 17.58 -11.48 -2.05
CA ARG A 255 18.30 -11.29 -3.31
C ARG A 255 19.42 -12.30 -3.48
N GLY A 256 20.18 -12.59 -2.41
CA GLY A 256 21.21 -13.63 -2.42
C GLY A 256 20.63 -15.00 -2.78
N ASP A 257 19.49 -15.35 -2.18
CA ASP A 257 18.80 -16.62 -2.43
C ASP A 257 18.28 -16.73 -3.87
N LEU A 258 17.73 -15.65 -4.42
CA LEU A 258 17.17 -15.62 -5.78
C LEU A 258 18.25 -15.56 -6.87
N ALA A 259 19.42 -14.98 -6.57
CA ALA A 259 20.49 -14.77 -7.54
C ALA A 259 21.00 -16.08 -8.17
N ALA A 260 20.98 -17.19 -7.44
CA ALA A 260 21.36 -18.51 -7.94
C ALA A 260 20.57 -18.97 -9.18
N LYS A 261 19.36 -18.42 -9.37
CA LYS A 261 18.46 -18.68 -10.50
C LYS A 261 18.19 -17.44 -11.34
N GLY A 262 19.03 -16.40 -11.23
CA GLY A 262 18.89 -15.15 -11.96
C GLY A 262 17.75 -14.25 -11.49
N GLY A 263 17.16 -14.52 -10.32
CA GLY A 263 16.11 -13.69 -9.73
C GLY A 263 16.66 -12.49 -8.96
N THR A 264 15.78 -11.58 -8.53
CA THR A 264 16.16 -10.34 -7.83
C THR A 264 15.18 -9.98 -6.72
N ALA A 265 15.64 -9.26 -5.70
CA ALA A 265 14.78 -8.72 -4.64
C ALA A 265 15.19 -7.30 -4.24
N HIS A 266 14.20 -6.40 -4.16
CA HIS A 266 14.43 -4.98 -3.89
C HIS A 266 13.36 -4.41 -2.96
N VAL A 267 13.76 -3.48 -2.10
CA VAL A 267 12.82 -2.53 -1.51
C VAL A 267 12.50 -1.48 -2.57
N ALA A 268 11.23 -1.19 -2.80
CA ALA A 268 10.82 -0.03 -3.57
C ALA A 268 10.33 1.06 -2.61
N VAL A 269 11.03 2.20 -2.62
CA VAL A 269 10.69 3.37 -1.83
C VAL A 269 9.71 4.20 -2.64
N LEU A 270 8.48 4.24 -2.15
CA LEU A 270 7.35 4.87 -2.79
C LEU A 270 7.10 6.25 -2.17
N LYS A 271 6.42 7.11 -2.92
CA LYS A 271 5.97 8.45 -2.51
C LYS A 271 4.87 8.40 -1.43
N SER A 272 4.63 9.53 -0.77
CA SER A 272 3.50 9.73 0.13
C SER A 272 2.16 9.78 -0.64
N VAL A 273 1.19 9.00 -0.16
CA VAL A 273 -0.17 8.93 -0.72
C VAL A 273 -1.20 8.82 0.40
N VAL A 274 -2.44 9.19 0.12
CA VAL A 274 -3.54 9.03 1.08
C VAL A 274 -3.92 7.56 1.17
N THR A 275 -3.72 6.97 2.35
CA THR A 275 -4.15 5.61 2.70
C THR A 275 -4.75 5.64 4.09
N GLN A 276 -5.39 4.54 4.50
CA GLN A 276 -5.84 4.38 5.88
C GLN A 276 -4.65 4.42 6.86
N ALA A 277 -3.50 3.84 6.47
CA ALA A 277 -2.30 3.82 7.30
C ALA A 277 -1.63 5.19 7.43
N SER A 278 -1.44 5.92 6.32
CA SER A 278 -0.80 7.25 6.35
C SER A 278 -1.64 8.29 7.07
N SER A 279 -2.97 8.16 7.03
CA SER A 279 -3.88 9.09 7.73
C SER A 279 -3.85 8.94 9.25
N ALA A 280 -3.36 7.81 9.77
CA ALA A 280 -3.23 7.58 11.21
C ALA A 280 -2.03 8.30 11.84
N ILE A 281 -1.11 8.85 11.04
CA ILE A 281 0.09 9.51 11.51
C ILE A 281 -0.15 11.03 11.57
N PRO A 282 -0.09 11.68 12.75
CA PRO A 282 -0.61 13.04 12.93
C PRO A 282 -0.09 14.10 11.96
N VAL A 283 1.19 14.04 11.60
CA VAL A 283 1.85 15.03 10.72
C VAL A 283 1.54 14.82 9.23
N MET A 284 1.15 13.60 8.84
CA MET A 284 1.02 13.23 7.43
C MET A 284 -0.11 13.93 6.68
N PRO A 285 -1.31 14.13 7.24
CA PRO A 285 -2.36 14.89 6.55
C PRO A 285 -1.91 16.28 6.12
N LEU A 286 -1.14 16.98 6.97
CA LEU A 286 -0.62 18.31 6.66
C LEU A 286 0.42 18.25 5.54
N TYR A 287 1.43 17.39 5.70
CA TYR A 287 2.47 17.23 4.71
C TYR A 287 1.93 16.81 3.35
N ILE A 288 1.06 15.80 3.31
CA ILE A 288 0.43 15.32 2.08
C ILE A 288 -0.37 16.44 1.41
N SER A 289 -1.18 17.18 2.16
CA SER A 289 -1.98 18.28 1.60
C SER A 289 -1.11 19.35 0.94
N MET A 290 0.03 19.68 1.56
CA MET A 290 0.97 20.66 1.04
C MET A 290 1.74 20.13 -0.18
N ALA A 291 2.33 18.94 -0.06
CA ALA A 291 3.10 18.30 -1.12
C ALA A 291 2.22 18.07 -2.37
N PHE A 292 0.96 17.65 -2.19
CA PHE A 292 0.03 17.45 -3.30
C PHE A 292 -0.23 18.73 -4.08
N LYS A 293 -0.47 19.85 -3.40
CA LYS A 293 -0.67 21.14 -4.06
C LYS A 293 0.53 21.48 -4.95
N ILE A 294 1.73 21.41 -4.38
CA ILE A 294 2.98 21.76 -5.06
C ILE A 294 3.24 20.80 -6.23
N MET A 295 3.06 19.49 -6.03
CA MET A 295 3.26 18.49 -7.08
C MET A 295 2.21 18.60 -8.20
N LYS A 296 0.97 18.99 -7.89
CA LYS A 296 -0.08 19.25 -8.89
C LYS A 296 0.25 20.48 -9.74
N GLU A 297 0.68 21.58 -9.10
CA GLU A 297 1.12 22.80 -9.81
C GLU A 297 2.31 22.52 -10.75
N LYS A 298 3.19 21.59 -10.38
CA LYS A 298 4.33 21.15 -11.19
C LYS A 298 3.99 20.04 -12.20
N GLY A 299 2.77 19.49 -12.20
CA GLY A 299 2.35 18.41 -13.09
C GLY A 299 3.02 17.06 -12.82
N ILE A 300 3.46 16.81 -11.59
CA ILE A 300 4.18 15.58 -11.16
C ILE A 300 3.46 14.81 -10.05
N HIS A 301 2.22 15.19 -9.71
CA HIS A 301 1.42 14.45 -8.72
C HIS A 301 1.02 13.08 -9.24
N GLU A 302 1.14 12.08 -8.37
CA GLU A 302 0.80 10.68 -8.63
C GLU A 302 0.05 10.09 -7.43
N GLY A 303 -0.95 9.25 -7.69
CA GLY A 303 -1.55 8.37 -6.71
C GLY A 303 -0.87 6.99 -6.69
N CYS A 304 -1.50 6.00 -6.05
CA CYS A 304 -0.95 4.65 -5.99
C CYS A 304 -0.81 4.01 -7.37
N MET A 305 -1.81 4.21 -8.24
CA MET A 305 -1.88 3.55 -9.54
C MET A 305 -0.80 4.07 -10.49
N GLU A 306 -0.69 5.40 -10.60
CA GLU A 306 0.30 6.06 -11.44
C GLU A 306 1.72 5.65 -11.05
N GLN A 307 2.00 5.63 -9.75
CA GLN A 307 3.34 5.34 -9.27
C GLN A 307 3.73 3.86 -9.45
N VAL A 308 2.82 2.92 -9.18
CA VAL A 308 3.10 1.49 -9.39
C VAL A 308 3.22 1.16 -10.87
N ASP A 309 2.38 1.75 -11.72
CA ASP A 309 2.49 1.63 -13.18
C ASP A 309 3.85 2.16 -13.68
N ARG A 310 4.26 3.36 -13.21
CA ARG A 310 5.58 3.93 -13.52
C ARG A 310 6.71 3.03 -13.03
N MET A 311 6.63 2.49 -11.82
CA MET A 311 7.65 1.59 -11.26
C MET A 311 7.82 0.34 -12.11
N LEU A 312 6.73 -0.30 -12.52
CA LEU A 312 6.80 -1.51 -13.33
C LEU A 312 7.39 -1.22 -14.72
N ARG A 313 6.94 -0.14 -15.38
CA ARG A 313 7.36 0.20 -16.74
C ARG A 313 8.77 0.76 -16.85
N THR A 314 9.17 1.56 -15.86
CA THR A 314 10.43 2.35 -15.95
C THR A 314 11.54 1.82 -15.06
N ARG A 315 11.23 0.88 -14.15
CA ARG A 315 12.22 0.27 -13.23
C ARG A 315 12.15 -1.25 -13.30
N LEU A 316 11.17 -1.88 -12.64
CA LEU A 316 11.20 -3.31 -12.38
C LEU A 316 11.24 -4.17 -13.66
N TYR A 317 10.58 -3.72 -14.73
CA TYR A 317 10.61 -4.32 -16.06
C TYR A 317 11.00 -3.31 -17.17
N GLY A 318 11.58 -2.18 -16.76
CA GLY A 318 12.13 -1.19 -17.70
C GLY A 318 13.55 -1.55 -18.14
N GLU A 319 14.17 -0.66 -18.92
CA GLU A 319 15.55 -0.83 -19.39
C GLU A 319 16.58 -0.78 -18.26
N GLU A 320 16.36 0.07 -17.25
CA GLU A 320 17.25 0.24 -16.11
C GLU A 320 16.47 0.22 -14.79
N LEU A 321 16.96 -0.57 -13.82
CA LEU A 321 16.33 -0.67 -12.51
C LEU A 321 16.56 0.57 -11.62
N ALA A 322 17.58 1.37 -11.94
CA ALA A 322 17.98 2.62 -11.28
C ALA A 322 17.92 2.54 -9.75
N LEU A 323 18.91 1.85 -9.18
CA LEU A 323 18.99 1.56 -7.76
C LEU A 323 19.77 2.63 -6.99
N ASP A 324 19.39 2.89 -5.74
CA ASP A 324 20.22 3.66 -4.80
C ASP A 324 21.37 2.82 -4.20
N GLU A 325 22.18 3.44 -3.33
CA GLU A 325 23.34 2.80 -2.68
C GLU A 325 22.98 1.59 -1.81
N GLN A 326 21.73 1.48 -1.34
CA GLN A 326 21.21 0.33 -0.60
C GLN A 326 20.47 -0.65 -1.50
N ALA A 327 20.62 -0.49 -2.82
CA ALA A 327 19.99 -1.29 -3.86
C ALA A 327 18.45 -1.24 -3.80
N ARG A 328 17.88 -0.09 -3.46
CA ARG A 328 16.44 0.17 -3.47
C ARG A 328 16.00 0.81 -4.78
N ILE A 329 14.78 0.51 -5.21
CA ILE A 329 14.12 1.20 -6.33
C ILE A 329 13.53 2.50 -5.79
N ARG A 330 13.81 3.64 -6.42
CA ARG A 330 13.34 4.96 -5.97
C ARG A 330 12.22 5.49 -6.86
N MET A 331 11.02 5.55 -6.29
CA MET A 331 9.79 6.09 -6.92
C MET A 331 9.29 7.36 -6.22
N ASP A 332 9.92 7.71 -5.10
CA ASP A 332 9.77 8.95 -4.34
C ASP A 332 10.63 10.10 -4.91
N ASP A 333 11.35 9.85 -6.00
CA ASP A 333 12.26 10.77 -6.67
C ASP A 333 11.63 12.13 -6.99
N TRP A 334 10.39 12.15 -7.48
CA TRP A 334 9.68 13.40 -7.80
C TRP A 334 9.21 14.17 -6.57
N GLU A 335 8.82 13.46 -5.52
CA GLU A 335 8.42 14.08 -4.25
C GLU A 335 9.64 14.70 -3.55
N LEU A 336 10.79 14.04 -3.59
CA LEU A 336 12.01 14.46 -2.92
C LEU A 336 12.86 15.46 -3.71
N ARG A 337 12.37 15.97 -4.85
CA ARG A 337 13.03 17.06 -5.55
C ARG A 337 13.15 18.28 -4.64
N GLU A 338 14.32 18.94 -4.70
CA GLU A 338 14.62 20.08 -3.83
C GLU A 338 13.61 21.23 -4.00
N ASP A 339 13.11 21.47 -5.22
CA ASP A 339 12.13 22.53 -5.47
C ASP A 339 10.74 22.21 -4.88
N VAL A 340 10.43 20.94 -4.62
CA VAL A 340 9.22 20.54 -3.88
C VAL A 340 9.49 20.66 -2.39
N GLN A 341 10.59 20.08 -1.91
CA GLN A 341 10.92 20.00 -0.49
C GLN A 341 11.20 21.37 0.13
N GLN A 342 11.93 22.25 -0.56
CA GLN A 342 12.18 23.61 -0.10
C GLN A 342 10.87 24.40 0.03
N THR A 343 9.96 24.26 -0.94
CA THR A 343 8.65 24.92 -0.88
C THR A 343 7.83 24.41 0.32
N CYS A 344 7.86 23.11 0.60
CA CYS A 344 7.23 22.56 1.80
C CYS A 344 7.84 23.14 3.09
N ARG A 345 9.19 23.20 3.18
CA ARG A 345 9.91 23.75 4.34
C ARG A 345 9.57 25.23 4.58
N ASP A 346 9.49 26.02 3.52
CA ASP A 346 9.20 27.45 3.61
C ASP A 346 7.74 27.71 4.02
N LEU A 347 6.80 26.90 3.53
CA LEU A 347 5.38 27.03 3.87
C LEU A 347 5.05 26.52 5.28
N TRP A 348 5.72 25.46 5.74
CA TRP A 348 5.42 24.77 7.00
C TRP A 348 5.19 25.69 8.21
N PRO A 349 6.09 26.65 8.56
CA PRO A 349 5.91 27.52 9.72
C PRO A 349 4.80 28.56 9.55
N SER A 350 4.32 28.79 8.33
CA SER A 350 3.30 29.80 8.01
C SER A 350 1.87 29.25 8.00
N ILE A 351 1.70 27.92 8.07
CA ILE A 351 0.38 27.29 8.04
C ILE A 351 -0.39 27.56 9.34
N THR A 352 -1.60 28.09 9.18
CA THR A 352 -2.59 28.30 10.24
C THR A 352 -3.92 27.68 9.83
N THR A 353 -4.87 27.61 10.76
CA THR A 353 -6.23 27.14 10.47
C THR A 353 -6.89 27.98 9.37
N GLU A 354 -6.67 29.30 9.40
CA GLU A 354 -7.32 30.27 8.50
C GLU A 354 -6.83 30.13 7.06
N ASN A 355 -5.54 29.83 6.86
CA ASN A 355 -4.93 29.74 5.53
C ASN A 355 -4.76 28.29 5.04
N LEU A 356 -5.14 27.27 5.83
CA LEU A 356 -4.95 25.86 5.49
C LEU A 356 -5.49 25.50 4.10
N SER A 357 -6.71 25.92 3.78
CA SER A 357 -7.34 25.63 2.49
C SER A 357 -6.77 26.42 1.31
N GLU A 358 -6.11 27.55 1.59
CA GLU A 358 -5.47 28.39 0.58
C GLU A 358 -4.06 27.90 0.28
N LEU A 359 -3.27 27.55 1.29
CA LEU A 359 -1.86 27.19 1.14
C LEU A 359 -1.62 25.69 0.91
N THR A 360 -2.64 24.85 1.09
CA THR A 360 -2.54 23.40 0.90
C THR A 360 -3.72 22.88 0.08
N ASP A 361 -3.59 21.66 -0.46
CA ASP A 361 -4.69 20.94 -1.09
C ASP A 361 -5.42 20.03 -0.10
N TYR A 362 -5.83 20.59 1.05
CA TYR A 362 -6.54 19.84 2.08
C TYR A 362 -7.92 19.33 1.61
N ALA A 363 -8.57 20.06 0.70
CA ALA A 363 -9.80 19.59 0.06
C ALA A 363 -9.55 18.34 -0.80
N GLY A 364 -8.48 18.33 -1.60
CA GLY A 364 -8.06 17.16 -2.36
C GLY A 364 -7.69 15.98 -1.46
N TYR A 365 -6.99 16.22 -0.35
CA TYR A 365 -6.71 15.18 0.65
C TYR A 365 -8.00 14.52 1.17
N LYS A 366 -9.00 15.31 1.58
CA LYS A 366 -10.29 14.77 2.06
C LYS A 366 -11.05 14.00 0.98
N GLN A 367 -11.02 14.48 -0.27
CA GLN A 367 -11.63 13.77 -1.40
C GLN A 367 -10.92 12.43 -1.65
N GLU A 368 -9.59 12.40 -1.68
CA GLU A 368 -8.83 11.16 -1.83
C GLU A 368 -9.08 10.19 -0.68
N PHE A 369 -9.18 10.68 0.56
CA PHE A 369 -9.53 9.86 1.72
C PHE A 369 -10.92 9.22 1.57
N LEU A 370 -11.93 9.97 1.13
CA LEU A 370 -13.27 9.43 0.91
C LEU A 370 -13.32 8.41 -0.24
N ARG A 371 -12.53 8.61 -1.30
CA ARG A 371 -12.41 7.66 -2.41
C ARG A 371 -11.87 6.31 -1.98
N LEU A 372 -11.03 6.23 -0.94
CA LEU A 372 -10.57 4.95 -0.37
C LEU A 372 -11.74 4.05 0.05
N PHE A 373 -12.88 4.64 0.40
CA PHE A 373 -14.08 3.94 0.86
C PHE A 373 -15.22 3.99 -0.17
N GLY A 374 -14.91 4.35 -1.42
CA GLY A 374 -15.86 4.40 -2.52
C GLY A 374 -16.77 5.63 -2.51
N PHE A 375 -16.44 6.71 -1.81
CA PHE A 375 -17.26 7.93 -1.81
C PHE A 375 -16.65 9.06 -2.65
N GLY A 376 -17.48 9.99 -3.12
CA GLY A 376 -17.03 11.19 -3.84
C GLY A 376 -16.59 10.94 -5.29
N LEU A 377 -17.23 9.96 -5.97
CA LEU A 377 -17.07 9.70 -7.40
C LEU A 377 -18.30 10.20 -8.15
N ASP A 378 -18.10 11.09 -9.12
CA ASP A 378 -19.19 11.81 -9.81
C ASP A 378 -20.14 10.89 -10.60
N GLU A 379 -19.65 9.73 -11.04
CA GLU A 379 -20.40 8.74 -11.81
C GLU A 379 -21.25 7.79 -10.95
N VAL A 380 -21.19 7.91 -9.62
CA VAL A 380 -21.90 7.03 -8.70
C VAL A 380 -23.10 7.76 -8.10
N ASP A 381 -24.29 7.20 -8.30
CA ASP A 381 -25.49 7.64 -7.60
C ASP A 381 -25.47 7.14 -6.14
N TYR A 382 -25.15 8.03 -5.21
CA TYR A 382 -25.09 7.75 -3.77
C TYR A 382 -26.45 7.83 -3.06
N ASP A 383 -27.52 8.17 -3.77
CA ASP A 383 -28.89 8.15 -3.24
C ASP A 383 -29.64 6.86 -3.63
N ALA A 384 -29.08 6.07 -4.55
CA ALA A 384 -29.58 4.75 -4.90
C ALA A 384 -29.46 3.73 -3.76
N ASP A 385 -30.43 2.83 -3.67
CA ASP A 385 -30.35 1.64 -2.85
C ASP A 385 -29.34 0.65 -3.43
N VAL A 386 -28.36 0.25 -2.64
CA VAL A 386 -27.36 -0.76 -3.02
C VAL A 386 -27.42 -1.98 -2.10
N ASN A 387 -27.20 -3.17 -2.66
CA ASN A 387 -27.01 -4.38 -1.86
C ASN A 387 -25.60 -4.34 -1.26
N PRO A 388 -25.44 -4.29 0.08
CA PRO A 388 -24.12 -4.32 0.69
C PRO A 388 -23.45 -5.69 0.51
N ASP A 389 -24.21 -6.76 0.35
CA ASP A 389 -23.70 -8.13 0.31
C ASP A 389 -23.16 -8.49 -1.08
N VAL A 390 -21.83 -8.48 -1.18
CA VAL A 390 -21.08 -8.82 -2.39
C VAL A 390 -20.24 -10.06 -2.12
N THR A 391 -20.41 -11.08 -2.95
CA THR A 391 -19.61 -12.31 -2.93
C THR A 391 -18.79 -12.43 -4.22
N PHE A 392 -17.67 -13.12 -4.14
CA PHE A 392 -16.78 -13.38 -5.28
C PHE A 392 -15.93 -14.64 -5.01
N ASP A 393 -15.10 -15.02 -5.96
CA ASP A 393 -14.24 -16.21 -5.86
C ASP A 393 -13.02 -15.93 -4.96
N VAL A 394 -13.16 -16.30 -3.69
CA VAL A 394 -12.15 -16.11 -2.65
C VAL A 394 -12.13 -17.31 -1.72
N VAL A 395 -10.93 -17.74 -1.35
CA VAL A 395 -10.72 -18.71 -0.27
C VAL A 395 -10.70 -17.93 1.05
N GLU A 396 -11.58 -18.26 1.97
CA GLU A 396 -11.60 -17.70 3.33
C GLU A 396 -10.92 -18.67 4.31
N LEU A 397 -10.05 -18.15 5.17
CA LEU A 397 -9.29 -18.90 6.18
C LEU A 397 -9.64 -18.45 7.60
#